data_AF-A0A6I1JK32-F1
#
_entry.id   AF-A0A6I1JK32-F1
#
_cell.length_a   1.000
_cell.length_b   1.000
_cell.length_c   1.000
_cell.angle_alpha   90.00
_cell.angle_beta   90.00
_cell.angle_gamma   90.00
#
_symmetry.space_group_name_H-M   'P 1'
#
loop_
_entity.id
_entity.type
_entity.pdbx_description
1 polymer ?
#
loop_
_entity_poly.entity_id
_entity_poly.type
_entity_poly.pdbx_seq_one_letter_code
_entity_poly.pdbx_strand_id
1 'polypeptide(L)' 'MVNKTDLAPYVGVDLALLEADAVRARAGKPFVLADLRSGKGLADIVRLLADLGGLDVTL' A
#
# COMPACT_ATOMS: atom_id res chain seq x y z
N MET A 1 -1.54 4.01 -3.01
CA MET A 1 -1.85 2.89 -2.09
C MET A 1 -3.01 2.09 -2.66
N VAL A 2 -3.13 0.82 -2.27
CA VAL A 2 -4.32 -0.01 -2.49
C VAL A 2 -4.85 -0.42 -1.12
N ASN A 3 -6.11 -0.12 -0.81
CA ASN A 3 -6.71 -0.37 0.50
C ASN A 3 -7.69 -1.55 0.44
N LYS A 4 -8.09 -2.05 1.61
CA LYS A 4 -9.04 -3.14 1.81
C LYS A 4 -8.53 -4.49 1.32
N THR A 5 -7.24 -4.76 1.51
CA THR A 5 -6.65 -6.05 1.11
C THR A 5 -7.27 -7.25 1.84
N ASP A 6 -7.91 -7.02 2.99
CA ASP A 6 -8.72 -8.00 3.72
C ASP A 6 -9.90 -8.53 2.89
N LEU A 7 -10.38 -7.77 1.91
CA LEU A 7 -11.51 -8.18 1.08
C LEU A 7 -11.14 -9.16 -0.03
N ALA A 8 -9.85 -9.33 -0.33
CA ALA A 8 -9.38 -10.12 -1.48
C ALA A 8 -9.98 -11.54 -1.57
N PRO A 9 -10.11 -12.32 -0.47
CA PRO A 9 -10.72 -13.65 -0.51
C PRO A 9 -12.21 -13.64 -0.87
N TYR A 10 -12.92 -12.53 -0.63
CA TYR A 10 -14.36 -12.43 -0.84
C TYR A 10 -14.74 -11.90 -2.22
N VAL A 11 -13.80 -11.26 -2.92
CA VAL A 11 -14.02 -10.67 -4.26
C VAL A 11 -13.22 -11.36 -5.37
N GLY A 12 -12.55 -12.48 -5.06
CA GLY A 12 -11.79 -13.27 -6.03
C GLY A 12 -10.53 -12.56 -6.54
N VAL A 13 -9.86 -11.78 -5.68
CA VAL A 13 -8.63 -11.06 -6.02
C VAL A 13 -7.42 -11.83 -5.49
N ASP A 14 -6.45 -12.09 -6.37
CA ASP A 14 -5.11 -12.53 -5.99
C ASP A 14 -4.24 -11.31 -5.66
N LEU A 15 -3.82 -11.18 -4.40
CA LEU A 15 -3.04 -10.04 -3.94
C LEU A 15 -1.63 -9.99 -4.55
N ALA A 16 -1.00 -11.14 -4.83
CA ALA A 16 0.34 -11.18 -5.39
C ALA A 16 0.33 -10.73 -6.85
N LEU A 17 -0.68 -11.14 -7.62
CA LEU A 17 -0.87 -10.68 -9.00
C LEU A 17 -1.18 -9.17 -9.05
N LEU A 18 -2.08 -8.71 -8.18
CA LEU A 18 -2.39 -7.29 -8.04
C LEU A 18 -1.15 -6.44 -7.70
N GLU A 19 -0.28 -6.95 -6.82
CA GLU A 19 0.97 -6.26 -6.45
C GLU A 19 1.91 -6.14 -7.66
N ALA A 20 2.13 -7.24 -8.39
CA ALA A 20 2.98 -7.26 -9.57
C ALA A 20 2.47 -6.30 -10.67
N ASP A 21 1.15 -6.29 -10.89
CA ASP A 21 0.53 -5.38 -11.87
C ASP A 21 0.62 -3.92 -11.43
N ALA A 22 0.46 -3.64 -10.13
CA ALA A 22 0.62 -2.30 -9.60
C ALA A 22 2.07 -1.79 -9.74
N VAL A 23 3.09 -2.63 -9.51
CA VAL A 23 4.50 -2.29 -9.74
C VAL A 23 4.73 -1.92 -11.21
N ARG A 24 4.22 -2.73 -12.14
CA ARG A 24 4.34 -2.48 -13.59
C ARG A 24 3.63 -1.19 -14.00
N ALA A 25 2.36 -1.03 -13.63
CA ALA A 25 1.54 0.12 -14.02
C ALA A 25 2.09 1.45 -13.48
N ARG A 26 2.78 1.42 -12.34
CA ARG A 26 3.38 2.60 -11.72
C ARG A 26 4.81 2.88 -12.17
N ALA A 27 5.36 2.11 -13.11
CA ALA A 27 6.75 2.18 -13.53
C ALA A 27 7.71 2.14 -12.31
N GLY A 28 7.43 1.25 -11.35
CA GLY A 28 8.22 1.09 -10.14
C GLY A 28 8.05 2.18 -9.08
N LYS A 29 7.18 3.20 -9.28
CA LYS A 29 6.94 4.22 -8.26
C LYS A 29 6.30 3.59 -7.00
N PRO A 30 6.80 3.93 -5.80
CA PRO A 30 6.39 3.28 -4.56
C PRO A 30 4.89 3.39 -4.30
N PHE A 31 4.33 2.34 -3.71
CA PHE A 31 2.96 2.29 -3.18
C PHE A 31 2.91 1.33 -2.00
N VAL A 32 1.80 1.37 -1.28
CA VAL A 32 1.54 0.51 -0.12
C VAL A 32 0.24 -0.25 -0.35
N LEU A 33 0.27 -1.56 -0.08
CA LEU A 33 -0.91 -2.40 0.12
C LEU A 33 -1.35 -2.27 1.59
N ALA A 34 -2.63 -1.99 1.83
CA ALA A 34 -3.13 -1.67 3.16
C ALA A 34 -4.48 -2.31 3.46
N ASP A 35 -4.68 -2.57 4.75
CA ASP A 35 -6.00 -2.73 5.35
C ASP A 35 -6.08 -1.73 6.51
N LEU A 36 -6.68 -0.58 6.22
CA LEU A 36 -6.82 0.48 7.21
C LEU A 36 -7.79 0.13 8.35
N ARG A 37 -8.63 -0.90 8.20
CA ARG A 37 -9.51 -1.35 9.28
C ARG A 37 -8.71 -2.05 10.38
N SER A 38 -7.71 -2.85 10.01
CA SER A 38 -6.79 -3.49 10.97
C SER A 38 -5.55 -2.65 11.30
N GLY A 39 -5.32 -1.56 10.55
CA GLY A 39 -4.12 -0.72 10.68
C GLY A 39 -2.92 -1.23 9.89
N LYS A 40 -3.05 -2.34 9.14
CA LYS A 40 -1.98 -2.89 8.31
C LYS A 40 -1.60 -1.90 7.21
N GLY A 41 -0.31 -1.59 7.12
CA GLY A 41 0.26 -0.67 6.13
C GLY A 41 0.13 0.82 6.50
N LEU A 42 -0.45 1.17 7.66
CA LEU A 42 -0.57 2.56 8.08
C LEU A 42 0.80 3.22 8.30
N ALA A 43 1.70 2.53 9.02
CA ALA A 43 3.06 3.03 9.26
C ALA A 43 3.83 3.25 7.94
N ASP A 44 3.70 2.33 6.98
CA ASP A 44 4.33 2.45 5.66
C ASP A 44 3.77 3.61 4.85
N ILE A 45 2.46 3.89 4.95
CA ILE A 45 1.84 5.05 4.30
C ILE A 45 2.39 6.35 4.89
N VAL A 46 2.45 6.46 6.22
CA VAL A 46 2.96 7.67 6.88
C VAL A 46 4.43 7.89 6.51
N ARG A 47 5.25 6.84 6.57
CA ARG A 47 6.65 6.91 6.16
C ARG A 47 6.80 7.33 4.70
N LEU A 48 6.04 6.72 3.79
CA LEU A 48 6.09 7.08 2.38
C LEU A 48 5.66 8.54 2.13
N LEU A 49 4.65 9.03 2.84
CA LEU A 49 4.23 10.43 2.77
C LEU A 49 5.31 11.38 3.29
N ALA A 50 5.97 11.01 4.40
CA ALA A 50 7.07 11.77 4.96
C ALA A 50 8.26 11.84 3.99
N ASP A 51 8.68 10.70 3.45
CA ASP A 51 9.78 10.59 2.50
C ASP A 51 9.51 11.43 1.23
N LEU A 52 8.29 11.34 0.68
CA LEU A 52 7.90 12.11 -0.51
C LEU A 52 7.70 13.60 -0.22
N GLY A 53 7.27 13.94 0.99
CA GLY A 53 7.01 15.31 1.42
C GLY A 53 8.23 16.03 2.01
N GLY A 54 9.35 15.33 2.22
CA GLY A 54 10.53 15.87 2.89
C GLY A 54 10.28 16.21 4.37
N LEU A 55 9.40 15.46 5.04
CA LEU A 55 9.06 15.68 6.45
C LEU A 55 9.88 14.73 7.33
N ASP A 56 10.44 15.25 8.41
CA ASP A 56 11.02 14.41 9.47
C ASP A 56 9.90 14.00 10.43
N VAL A 57 9.58 12.70 10.43
CA VAL A 57 8.48 12.14 11.22
C VAL A 57 9.06 11.04 12.11
N THR A 58 9.25 11.35 13.38
CA THR A 58 9.58 10.36 14.41
C THR A 58 8.29 9.61 14.76
N LEU A 59 8.18 8.35 14.32
CA LEU A 59 7.08 7.45 14.67
C LEU A 59 7.45 6.55 15.85
#